data_AF-A0A7W1YD64-F1
#
_entry.id   AF-A0A7W1YD64-F1
#
_cell.length_a   1.000
_cell.length_b   1.000
_cell.length_c   1.000
_cell.angle_alpha   90.00
_cell.angle_beta   90.00
_cell.angle_gamma   90.00
#
_symmetry.space_group_name_H-M   'P 1'
#
loop_
_entity.id
_entity.type
_entity.pdbx_description
1 polymer ?
#
loop_
_entity_poly.entity_id
_entity_poly.type
_entity_poly.pdbx_seq_one_letter_code
_entity_poly.pdbx_strand_id
1 'polypeptide(L)'
;MQGRERINFEHYWNDFAADKNHSLPEADRAAYAEIYSRPGRMAAGWSYFSAFPRTATDFAELSKAKLPMPVLAIGGEKANGALLGQQMKLVATDVTVVILPDTGHWLMEERPQETSQAVTKFLH
;
A
#
# COMPACT_ATOMS: atom_id res chain seq x y z
N MET A 1 19.41 9.84 -7.13
CA MET A 1 18.71 10.44 -5.98
C MET A 1 19.57 10.48 -4.71
N GLN A 2 20.90 10.37 -4.81
CA GLN A 2 21.76 10.25 -3.63
C GLN A 2 21.66 11.50 -2.74
N GLY A 3 21.26 11.33 -1.48
CA GLY A 3 21.13 12.39 -0.49
C GLY A 3 19.82 13.19 -0.54
N ARG A 4 18.83 12.81 -1.36
CA ARG A 4 17.50 13.44 -1.44
C ARG A 4 16.34 12.48 -1.16
N GLU A 5 16.65 11.33 -0.59
CA GLU A 5 15.70 10.25 -0.31
C GLU A 5 14.56 10.71 0.60
N ARG A 6 14.89 11.44 1.67
CA ARG A 6 13.90 12.01 2.57
C ARG A 6 12.94 12.95 1.83
N ILE A 7 13.45 13.89 1.05
CA ILE A 7 12.60 14.86 0.31
C ILE A 7 11.63 14.11 -0.62
N ASN A 8 12.11 13.05 -1.28
CA ASN A 8 11.28 12.23 -2.14
C ASN A 8 10.18 11.51 -1.36
N PHE A 9 10.49 10.92 -0.20
CA PHE A 9 9.48 10.23 0.61
C PHE A 9 8.51 11.17 1.31
N GLU A 10 8.94 12.37 1.73
CA GLU A 10 8.06 13.39 2.31
C GLU A 10 6.88 13.71 1.38
N HIS A 11 7.13 13.76 0.07
CA HIS A 11 6.07 13.93 -0.93
C HIS A 11 5.07 12.76 -0.88
N TYR A 12 5.54 11.51 -0.96
CA TYR A 12 4.64 10.34 -0.95
C TYR A 12 3.89 10.18 0.37
N TRP A 13 4.57 10.32 1.50
CA TRP A 13 3.94 10.20 2.82
C TRP A 13 2.81 11.20 2.98
N ASN A 14 3.02 12.45 2.57
CA ASN A 14 2.03 13.50 2.75
C ASN A 14 0.91 13.43 1.70
N ASP A 15 1.22 13.19 0.44
CA ASP A 15 0.22 13.21 -0.64
C ASP A 15 -0.71 12.00 -0.61
N PHE A 16 -0.25 10.88 -0.03
CA PHE A 16 -1.05 9.65 0.04
C PHE A 16 -1.79 9.47 1.37
N ALA A 17 -1.57 10.33 2.37
CA ALA A 17 -2.31 10.30 3.62
C ALA A 17 -3.69 10.98 3.51
N ALA A 18 -4.64 10.62 4.38
CA ALA A 18 -5.91 11.34 4.47
C ALA A 18 -5.72 12.81 4.89
N ASP A 19 -4.79 13.03 5.81
CA ASP A 19 -4.32 14.35 6.24
C ASP A 19 -2.81 14.44 6.04
N LYS A 20 -2.40 15.29 5.08
CA LYS A 20 -1.00 15.54 4.76
C LYS A 20 -0.18 16.07 5.95
N ASN A 21 -0.83 16.68 6.94
CA ASN A 21 -0.17 17.18 8.16
C ASN A 21 -0.08 16.10 9.25
N HIS A 22 -0.74 14.96 9.06
CA HIS A 22 -0.82 13.85 10.01
C HIS A 22 -0.61 12.50 9.30
N SER A 23 0.41 12.41 8.44
CA SER A 23 0.72 11.20 7.69
C SER A 23 1.52 10.18 8.50
N LEU A 24 2.84 10.34 8.59
CA LEU A 24 3.73 9.49 9.39
C LEU A 24 4.34 10.25 10.57
N PRO A 25 4.53 9.62 11.73
CA PRO A 25 5.34 10.16 12.83
C PRO A 25 6.78 10.46 12.41
N GLU A 26 7.39 11.52 12.96
CA GLU A 26 8.77 11.91 12.60
C GLU A 26 9.80 10.82 12.89
N ALA A 27 9.63 10.06 13.97
CA ALA A 27 10.52 8.94 14.30
C ALA A 27 10.58 7.90 13.18
N ASP A 28 9.42 7.59 12.57
CA ASP A 28 9.33 6.64 11.47
C ASP A 28 9.92 7.24 10.18
N ARG A 29 9.66 8.53 9.90
CA ARG A 29 10.27 9.23 8.76
C ARG A 29 11.80 9.19 8.82
N ALA A 30 12.36 9.47 10.00
CA ALA A 30 13.79 9.43 10.22
C ALA A 30 14.36 8.02 10.03
N ALA A 31 13.70 7.00 10.59
CA ALA A 31 14.10 5.61 10.45
C ALA A 31 14.06 5.14 8.98
N TYR A 32 12.97 5.42 8.26
CA TYR A 32 12.87 5.09 6.84
C TYR A 32 13.93 5.80 6.00
N ALA A 33 14.13 7.11 6.22
CA ALA A 33 15.14 7.88 5.49
C ALA A 33 16.55 7.33 5.73
N GLU A 34 16.90 7.02 6.98
CA GLU A 34 18.20 6.42 7.31
C GLU A 34 18.39 5.09 6.58
N ILE A 35 17.41 4.19 6.67
CA ILE A 35 17.49 2.87 6.05
C ILE A 35 17.64 2.99 4.53
N TYR A 36 16.80 3.79 3.86
CA TYR A 36 16.84 3.90 2.39
C TYR A 36 18.06 4.69 1.87
N SER A 37 18.68 5.54 2.68
CA SER A 37 19.90 6.27 2.31
C SER A 37 21.13 5.36 2.18
N ARG A 38 21.09 4.14 2.73
CA ARG A 38 22.22 3.20 2.65
C ARG A 38 22.44 2.79 1.17
N PRO A 39 23.70 2.56 0.75
CA PRO A 39 24.03 2.30 -0.66
C PRO A 39 23.16 1.20 -1.29
N GLY A 40 22.62 1.50 -2.48
CA GLY A 40 21.84 0.57 -3.29
C GLY A 40 20.37 0.38 -2.90
N ARG A 41 19.91 0.84 -1.73
CA ARG A 41 18.55 0.56 -1.25
C ARG A 41 17.45 1.33 -2.00
N MET A 42 17.68 2.61 -2.30
CA MET A 42 16.77 3.34 -3.20
C MET A 42 16.70 2.74 -4.60
N ALA A 43 17.84 2.31 -5.14
CA ALA A 43 17.89 1.67 -6.46
C ALA A 43 17.09 0.37 -6.45
N ALA A 44 17.22 -0.44 -5.39
CA ALA A 44 16.39 -1.63 -5.19
C ALA A 44 14.89 -1.29 -5.09
N GLY A 45 14.53 -0.26 -4.32
CA GLY A 45 13.13 0.19 -4.22
C GLY A 45 12.54 0.62 -5.57
N TRP A 46 13.28 1.38 -6.37
CA TRP A 46 12.86 1.80 -7.71
C TRP A 46 12.89 0.71 -8.78
N SER A 47 13.70 -0.33 -8.59
CA SER A 47 13.71 -1.48 -9.50
C SER A 47 12.35 -2.18 -9.54
N TYR A 48 11.61 -2.17 -8.41
CA TYR A 48 10.25 -2.71 -8.34
C TYR A 48 9.29 -2.00 -9.31
N PHE A 49 9.29 -0.66 -9.30
CA PHE A 49 8.45 0.15 -10.20
C PHE A 49 8.89 0.04 -11.65
N SER A 50 10.20 -0.06 -11.89
CA SER A 50 10.77 -0.24 -13.23
C SER A 50 10.34 -1.58 -13.87
N ALA A 51 9.99 -2.57 -13.05
CA ALA A 51 9.50 -3.87 -13.50
C ALA A 51 8.00 -3.88 -13.86
N PHE A 52 7.24 -2.82 -13.56
CA PHE A 52 5.78 -2.79 -13.74
C PHE A 52 5.29 -3.22 -15.13
N PRO A 53 5.89 -2.79 -16.26
CA PRO A 53 5.44 -3.24 -17.57
C PRO A 53 5.54 -4.75 -17.76
N ARG A 54 6.60 -5.39 -17.22
CA ARG A 54 6.75 -6.85 -17.27
C ARG A 54 5.75 -7.51 -16.32
N THR A 55 5.66 -7.03 -15.09
CA THR A 55 4.72 -7.57 -14.10
C THR A 55 3.26 -7.47 -14.57
N ALA A 56 2.90 -6.43 -15.32
CA ALA A 56 1.57 -6.31 -15.93
C ALA A 56 1.28 -7.44 -16.93
N THR A 57 2.26 -7.81 -17.77
CA THR A 57 2.14 -8.96 -18.68
C THR A 57 2.00 -10.27 -17.89
N ASP A 58 2.83 -10.45 -16.86
CA ASP A 58 2.79 -11.67 -16.03
C ASP A 58 1.45 -11.79 -15.29
N PHE A 59 0.92 -10.70 -14.74
CA PHE A 59 -0.38 -10.66 -14.07
C PHE A 59 -1.56 -10.83 -15.02
N ALA A 60 -1.45 -10.37 -16.27
CA ALA A 60 -2.49 -10.65 -17.28
C ALA A 60 -2.65 -12.16 -17.51
N GLU A 61 -1.55 -12.92 -17.49
CA GLU A 61 -1.59 -14.38 -17.57
C GLU A 61 -2.06 -15.03 -16.27
N LEU A 62 -1.51 -14.63 -15.12
CA LEU A 62 -1.85 -15.20 -13.81
C LEU A 62 -3.31 -14.95 -13.41
N SER A 63 -3.87 -13.80 -13.79
CA SER A 63 -5.26 -13.43 -13.49
C SER A 63 -6.32 -14.25 -14.23
N LYS A 64 -5.92 -15.06 -15.24
CA LYS A 64 -6.85 -15.96 -15.95
C LYS A 64 -7.46 -17.02 -15.03
N ALA A 65 -6.71 -17.44 -14.01
CA ALA A 65 -7.18 -18.34 -12.97
C ALA A 65 -7.48 -17.52 -11.71
N LYS A 66 -8.76 -17.39 -11.36
CA LYS A 66 -9.15 -16.66 -10.16
C LYS A 66 -8.69 -17.40 -8.89
N LEU A 67 -8.33 -16.62 -7.88
CA LEU A 67 -8.06 -17.10 -6.52
C LEU A 67 -9.35 -17.72 -5.93
N PRO A 68 -9.35 -19.03 -5.60
CA PRO A 68 -10.55 -19.72 -5.12
C PRO A 68 -10.76 -19.61 -3.61
N MET A 69 -9.73 -19.23 -2.86
CA MET A 69 -9.81 -19.00 -1.42
C MET A 69 -10.43 -17.61 -1.12
N PRO A 70 -10.96 -17.40 0.10
CA PRO A 70 -11.36 -16.07 0.54
C PRO A 70 -10.21 -15.06 0.45
N VAL A 71 -10.50 -13.84 0.01
CA VAL A 71 -9.55 -12.73 -0.05
C VAL A 71 -10.11 -11.50 0.65
N LEU A 72 -9.30 -10.89 1.52
CA LEU A 72 -9.60 -9.60 2.13
C LEU A 72 -8.86 -8.48 1.40
N ALA A 73 -9.61 -7.46 0.96
CA ALA A 73 -9.07 -6.21 0.46
C ALA A 73 -9.42 -5.08 1.43
N ILE A 74 -8.41 -4.46 2.04
CA ILE A 74 -8.57 -3.29 2.92
C ILE A 74 -7.96 -2.08 2.22
N GLY A 75 -8.67 -0.95 2.19
CA GLY A 75 -8.11 0.30 1.69
C GLY A 75 -8.77 1.53 2.29
N GLY A 76 -8.07 2.66 2.23
CA GLY A 76 -8.58 3.93 2.72
C GLY A 76 -9.53 4.60 1.72
N GLU A 77 -10.57 5.24 2.23
CA GLU A 77 -11.55 5.99 1.45
C GLU A 77 -10.92 7.17 0.67
N LYS A 78 -9.93 7.85 1.26
CA LYS A 78 -9.20 8.96 0.61
C LYS A 78 -8.03 8.49 -0.24
N ALA A 79 -7.90 7.17 -0.41
CA ALA A 79 -6.95 6.54 -1.31
C ALA A 79 -7.72 5.65 -2.32
N ASN A 80 -7.13 4.53 -2.74
CA ASN A 80 -7.71 3.67 -3.76
C ASN A 80 -8.65 2.58 -3.21
N GLY A 81 -9.25 2.74 -2.01
CA GLY A 81 -10.00 1.65 -1.36
C GLY A 81 -11.11 1.03 -2.21
N ALA A 82 -11.95 1.87 -2.84
CA ALA A 82 -13.02 1.39 -3.72
C ALA A 82 -12.47 0.72 -4.99
N LEU A 83 -11.44 1.31 -5.61
CA LEU A 83 -10.82 0.79 -6.82
C LEU A 83 -10.10 -0.54 -6.54
N LEU A 84 -9.39 -0.65 -5.42
CA LEU A 84 -8.72 -1.87 -4.97
C LEU A 84 -9.73 -3.00 -4.77
N GLY A 85 -10.88 -2.71 -4.14
CA GLY A 85 -11.95 -3.68 -3.99
C GLY A 85 -12.53 -4.16 -5.33
N GLN A 86 -12.68 -3.25 -6.30
CA GLN A 86 -13.12 -3.62 -7.66
C GLN A 86 -12.07 -4.48 -8.38
N GLN A 87 -10.80 -4.10 -8.31
CA GLN A 87 -9.69 -4.85 -8.89
C GLN A 87 -9.60 -6.27 -8.31
N MET A 88 -9.75 -6.42 -7.00
CA MET A 88 -9.67 -7.74 -6.36
C MET A 88 -10.79 -8.69 -6.83
N LYS A 89 -11.99 -8.17 -7.10
CA LYS A 89 -13.11 -8.95 -7.64
C LYS A 89 -12.87 -9.46 -9.08
N LEU A 90 -11.95 -8.83 -9.82
CA LEU A 90 -11.53 -9.33 -11.13
C LEU A 90 -10.70 -10.62 -11.02
N VAL A 91 -9.95 -10.78 -9.91
CA VAL A 91 -8.93 -11.83 -9.77
C VAL A 91 -9.25 -12.89 -8.70
N ALA A 92 -10.32 -12.73 -7.93
CA ALA A 92 -10.75 -13.67 -6.89
C ALA A 92 -12.26 -13.96 -6.96
N THR A 93 -12.68 -15.12 -6.46
CA THR A 93 -14.10 -15.53 -6.44
C THR A 93 -14.84 -15.14 -5.17
N ASP A 94 -14.11 -15.01 -4.05
CA ASP A 94 -14.67 -14.64 -2.74
C ASP A 94 -13.85 -13.48 -2.18
N VAL A 95 -14.42 -12.27 -2.21
CA VAL A 95 -13.74 -11.04 -1.82
C VAL A 95 -14.55 -10.29 -0.76
N THR A 96 -13.95 -10.17 0.42
CA THR A 96 -14.39 -9.21 1.43
C THR A 96 -13.67 -7.89 1.21
N VAL A 97 -14.42 -6.79 1.10
CA VAL A 97 -13.86 -5.45 0.93
C VAL A 97 -14.15 -4.63 2.18
N VAL A 98 -13.11 -4.05 2.77
CA VAL A 98 -13.20 -3.09 3.88
C VAL A 98 -12.63 -1.77 3.41
N ILE A 99 -13.46 -0.73 3.42
CA ILE A 99 -13.03 0.64 3.13
C ILE A 99 -13.07 1.41 4.45
N LEU A 100 -11.91 1.92 4.87
CA LEU A 100 -11.81 2.70 6.11
C LEU A 100 -12.11 4.18 5.82
N PRO A 101 -13.14 4.77 6.46
CA PRO A 101 -13.52 6.16 6.23
C PRO A 101 -12.41 7.11 6.70
N ASP A 102 -12.30 8.27 6.05
CA ASP A 102 -11.32 9.30 6.41
C ASP A 102 -9.88 8.77 6.54
N THR A 103 -9.51 7.78 5.72
CA THR A 103 -8.22 7.09 5.79
C THR A 103 -7.53 7.11 4.42
N GLY A 104 -6.24 7.39 4.40
CA GLY A 104 -5.38 7.39 3.22
C GLY A 104 -4.74 6.04 2.96
N HIS A 105 -3.50 6.08 2.46
CA HIS A 105 -2.75 4.89 2.06
C HIS A 105 -2.08 4.17 3.24
N TRP A 106 -1.77 4.89 4.32
CA TRP A 106 -0.98 4.38 5.45
C TRP A 106 -1.90 3.82 6.53
N LEU A 107 -2.59 2.72 6.23
CA LEU A 107 -3.67 2.18 7.07
C LEU A 107 -3.25 1.90 8.52
N MET A 108 -2.02 1.41 8.73
CA MET A 108 -1.50 1.08 10.05
C MET A 108 -1.15 2.34 10.86
N GLU A 109 -0.76 3.41 10.20
CA GLU A 109 -0.46 4.69 10.83
C GLU A 109 -1.74 5.50 11.08
N GLU A 110 -2.72 5.43 10.19
CA GLU A 110 -3.94 6.25 10.24
C GLU A 110 -5.09 5.57 11.02
N ARG A 111 -5.24 4.25 10.94
CA ARG A 111 -6.31 3.45 11.59
C ARG A 111 -5.80 2.09 12.09
N PRO A 112 -4.83 2.04 13.02
CA PRO A 112 -4.21 0.79 13.45
C PRO A 112 -5.20 -0.21 14.05
N GLN A 113 -6.16 0.26 14.86
CA GLN A 113 -7.11 -0.62 15.54
C GLN A 113 -8.08 -1.25 14.56
N GLU A 114 -8.71 -0.46 13.70
CA GLU A 114 -9.68 -0.92 12.71
C GLU A 114 -9.02 -1.82 11.66
N THR A 115 -7.81 -1.48 11.21
CA THR A 115 -7.03 -2.32 10.30
C THR A 115 -6.72 -3.68 10.92
N SER A 116 -6.24 -3.70 12.17
CA SER A 116 -5.94 -4.95 12.88
C SER A 116 -7.21 -5.79 13.10
N GLN A 117 -8.32 -5.16 13.50
CA GLN A 117 -9.60 -5.84 13.70
C GLN A 117 -10.12 -6.47 12.41
N ALA A 118 -10.01 -5.78 11.26
CA ALA A 118 -10.41 -6.32 9.97
C ALA A 118 -9.61 -7.57 9.59
N VAL A 119 -8.29 -7.55 9.81
CA VAL A 119 -7.42 -8.72 9.58
C VAL A 119 -7.78 -9.87 10.53
N THR A 120 -7.86 -9.60 11.84
CA THR A 120 -8.18 -10.63 12.83
C THR A 120 -9.54 -11.26 12.58
N LYS A 121 -10.57 -10.46 12.30
CA LYS A 121 -11.92 -10.96 11.99
C LYS A 121 -11.95 -11.86 10.75
N PHE A 122 -11.10 -11.61 9.76
CA PHE A 122 -11.06 -12.40 8.54
C PHE A 122 -10.34 -13.75 8.72
N LEU A 123 -9.40 -13.84 9.67
CA LEU A 123 -8.64 -15.05 9.95
C LEU A 123 -9.34 -16.01 10.93
N HIS A 124 -10.44 -15.59 11.56
CA HIS A 124 -11.25 -16.38 12.50
C HIS A 124 -12.53 -16.86 11.84
#